data_AF-A0A931SKK2-F1
#
_entry.id   AF-A0A931SKK2-F1
#
_cell.length_a   1.000
_cell.length_b   1.000
_cell.length_c   1.000
_cell.angle_alpha   90.00
_cell.angle_beta   90.00
_cell.angle_gamma   90.00
#
_symmetry.space_group_name_H-M   'P 1'
#
loop_
_entity.id
_entity.type
_entity.pdbx_description
1 polymer ?
#
loop_
_entity_poly.entity_id
_entity_poly.type
_entity_poly.pdbx_seq_one_letter_code
_entity_poly.pdbx_strand_id
1 'polypeptide(L)'
;IDSLPYKIFKSRWRQFIPEHYFFFSPKTMARLLSDAGLTVERTISIGKHASVDLIFNRLARYAPWIPQVNGFSSLTFRVNPMDIILVFAAKPSHGGNE
;
A
#
# COMPACT_ATOMS: atom_id res chain seq x y z
N ILE A 1 -4.44 -2.02 -5.86
CA ILE A 1 -5.57 -2.97 -6.06
C ILE A 1 -5.16 -4.44 -6.04
N ASP A 2 -3.89 -4.80 -5.91
CA ASP A 2 -3.50 -6.23 -5.84
C ASP A 2 -3.08 -6.67 -4.42
N SER A 3 -3.20 -5.77 -3.44
CA SER A 3 -2.82 -6.04 -2.05
C SER A 3 -3.76 -7.05 -1.37
N LEU A 4 -3.21 -7.80 -0.42
CA LEU A 4 -3.96 -8.82 0.34
C LEU A 4 -5.29 -8.29 0.87
N PRO A 5 -5.35 -7.10 1.49
CA PRO A 5 -6.60 -6.71 2.10
C PRO A 5 -7.53 -5.97 1.13
N TYR A 6 -7.08 -5.59 -0.08
CA TYR A 6 -8.03 -5.37 -1.19
C TYR A 6 -8.72 -6.68 -1.61
N LYS A 7 -7.99 -7.81 -1.66
CA LYS A 7 -8.59 -9.10 -2.01
C LYS A 7 -9.63 -9.54 -0.98
N ILE A 8 -9.40 -9.24 0.31
CA ILE A 8 -10.29 -9.57 1.43
C ILE A 8 -11.47 -8.60 1.53
N PHE A 9 -11.22 -7.28 1.54
CA PHE A 9 -12.25 -6.27 1.81
C PHE A 9 -12.88 -5.66 0.55
N LYS A 10 -12.40 -6.02 -0.65
CA LYS A 10 -12.90 -5.57 -1.96
C LYS A 10 -13.13 -4.06 -2.00
N SER A 11 -14.32 -3.59 -2.38
CA SER A 11 -14.66 -2.16 -2.47
C SER A 11 -14.56 -1.43 -1.14
N ARG A 12 -14.79 -2.13 -0.01
CA ARG A 12 -14.72 -1.54 1.32
C ARG A 12 -13.29 -1.30 1.80
N TRP A 13 -12.27 -1.86 1.14
CA TRP A 13 -10.85 -1.59 1.44
C TRP A 13 -10.53 -0.08 1.41
N ARG A 14 -11.23 0.71 0.59
CA ARG A 14 -11.02 2.17 0.49
C ARG A 14 -11.30 2.91 1.81
N GLN A 15 -12.10 2.34 2.71
CA GLN A 15 -12.37 2.91 4.04
C GLN A 15 -11.15 2.92 4.97
N PHE A 16 -10.05 2.27 4.56
CA PHE A 16 -8.78 2.32 5.27
C PHE A 16 -7.89 3.51 4.85
N ILE A 17 -8.13 4.11 3.68
CA ILE A 17 -7.29 5.20 3.15
C ILE A 17 -8.17 6.21 2.39
N PRO A 18 -8.96 7.02 3.11
CA PRO A 18 -9.99 7.86 2.49
C PRO A 18 -9.42 8.99 1.62
N GLU A 19 -8.16 9.39 1.81
CA GLU A 19 -7.55 10.55 1.16
C GLU A 19 -6.92 10.26 -0.21
N HIS A 20 -6.90 9.00 -0.66
CA HIS A 20 -6.26 8.64 -1.94
C HIS A 20 -7.27 8.63 -3.10
N TYR A 21 -7.03 9.52 -4.07
CA TYR A 21 -7.83 9.64 -5.29
C TYR A 21 -7.56 8.50 -6.30
N PHE A 22 -6.30 8.07 -6.42
CA PHE A 22 -5.87 7.06 -7.38
C PHE A 22 -5.11 5.92 -6.71
N PHE A 23 -5.28 4.70 -7.23
CA PHE A 23 -4.59 3.51 -6.75
C PHE A 23 -3.88 2.83 -7.90
N PHE A 24 -2.59 2.56 -7.73
CA PHE A 24 -1.77 1.89 -8.73
C PHE A 24 -1.38 0.50 -8.24
N SER A 25 -1.33 -0.47 -9.14
CA SER A 25 -0.66 -1.75 -8.87
C SER A 25 0.78 -1.70 -9.37
N PRO A 26 1.66 -2.62 -8.94
CA PRO A 26 3.00 -2.75 -9.51
C PRO A 26 2.97 -2.89 -11.03
N LYS A 27 1.98 -3.62 -11.56
CA LYS A 27 1.78 -3.77 -13.02
C LYS A 27 1.44 -2.45 -13.69
N THR A 28 0.55 -1.65 -13.09
CA THR A 28 0.22 -0.32 -13.61
C THR A 28 1.43 0.61 -13.57
N MET A 29 2.19 0.61 -12.47
CA MET A 29 3.40 1.41 -12.35
C MET A 29 4.45 1.01 -13.39
N ALA A 30 4.69 -0.29 -13.57
CA ALA A 30 5.66 -0.77 -14.56
C ALA A 30 5.29 -0.35 -15.98
N ARG A 31 4.00 -0.44 -16.34
CA ARG A 31 3.50 0.04 -17.63
C ARG A 31 3.73 1.55 -17.79
N LEU A 32 3.30 2.37 -16.82
CA LEU A 32 3.44 3.82 -16.91
C LEU A 32 4.90 4.28 -16.99
N LEU A 33 5.79 3.61 -16.26
CA LEU A 33 7.22 3.88 -16.31
C LEU A 33 7.83 3.47 -17.65
N SER A 34 7.43 2.32 -18.19
CA SER A 34 7.83 1.88 -19.53
C SER A 34 7.33 2.85 -20.62
N ASP A 35 6.08 3.30 -20.54
CA ASP A 35 5.51 4.28 -21.47
C ASP A 35 6.25 5.63 -21.41
N ALA A 36 6.89 5.94 -20.27
CA ALA A 36 7.76 7.10 -20.08
C ALA A 36 9.23 6.87 -20.45
N GLY A 37 9.60 5.70 -20.99
CA GLY A 37 10.97 5.36 -21.37
C GLY A 37 11.89 5.04 -20.19
N LEU A 38 11.33 4.62 -19.06
CA LEU A 38 12.07 4.16 -17.88
C LEU A 38 11.95 2.64 -17.71
N THR A 39 13.03 2.02 -17.24
CA THR A 39 13.04 0.61 -16.87
C THR A 39 12.88 0.47 -15.36
N VAL A 40 11.93 -0.36 -14.92
CA VAL A 40 11.77 -0.69 -13.50
C VAL A 40 12.88 -1.64 -13.07
N GLU A 41 13.72 -1.20 -12.15
CA GLU A 41 14.81 -2.01 -11.60
C GLU A 41 14.33 -2.87 -10.43
N ARG A 42 13.50 -2.28 -9.56
CA ARG A 42 13.07 -2.93 -8.33
C ARG A 42 11.74 -2.37 -7.85
N THR A 43 10.88 -3.24 -7.34
CA THR A 43 9.69 -2.86 -6.58
C THR A 43 9.73 -3.53 -5.22
N ILE A 44 9.51 -2.76 -4.15
CA ILE A 44 9.39 -3.28 -2.79
C ILE A 44 8.08 -2.81 -2.15
N SER A 45 7.51 -3.64 -1.28
CA SER A 45 6.39 -3.23 -0.43
C SER A 45 6.90 -2.76 0.92
N ILE A 46 6.51 -1.56 1.33
CA ILE A 46 6.92 -1.01 2.62
C ILE A 46 5.82 -1.17 3.66
N GLY A 47 6.22 -1.61 4.85
CA GLY A 47 5.34 -1.67 6.01
C GLY A 47 5.23 -0.32 6.71
N LYS A 48 4.18 -0.17 7.52
CA LYS A 48 3.94 0.98 8.39
C LYS A 48 3.77 0.53 9.82
N HIS A 49 4.06 1.42 10.76
CA HIS A 49 3.72 1.19 12.16
C HIS A 49 2.24 1.52 12.37
N ALA A 50 1.52 0.61 13.02
CA ALA A 50 0.13 0.82 13.41
C ALA A 50 0.00 0.51 14.91
N SER A 51 -0.59 1.45 15.66
CA SER A 51 -0.97 1.22 17.05
C SER A 51 -2.12 0.23 17.14
N VAL A 52 -2.21 -0.49 18.26
CA VAL A 52 -3.36 -1.36 18.59
C VAL A 52 -4.68 -0.59 18.44
N ASP A 53 -4.74 0.62 18.98
CA ASP A 53 -5.93 1.48 18.91
C ASP A 53 -6.38 1.73 17.47
N LEU A 54 -5.45 2.10 16.59
CA LEU A 54 -5.71 2.27 15.15
C LEU A 54 -6.26 1.00 14.50
N ILE A 55 -5.78 -0.20 14.88
CA ILE A 55 -6.26 -1.48 14.33
C ILE A 55 -7.70 -1.74 14.78
N PHE A 56 -7.97 -1.64 16.09
CA PHE A 56 -9.31 -1.87 16.65
C PHE A 56 -10.33 -0.85 16.11
N ASN A 57 -9.98 0.43 16.09
CA ASN A 57 -10.85 1.48 15.55
C ASN A 57 -11.13 1.28 14.05
N ARG A 58 -10.19 0.70 13.31
CA ARG A 58 -10.41 0.31 11.91
C ARG A 58 -11.33 -0.90 11.79
N LEU A 59 -11.17 -1.92 12.64
CA LEU A 59 -12.03 -3.11 12.65
C LEU A 59 -13.46 -2.79 13.06
N ALA A 60 -13.65 -1.87 14.00
CA ALA A 60 -14.97 -1.37 14.43
C ALA A 60 -15.79 -0.79 13.25
N ARG A 61 -15.14 -0.28 12.20
CA ARG A 61 -15.83 0.19 10.97
C ARG A 61 -16.42 -0.95 10.12
N TYR A 62 -15.99 -2.19 10.34
CA TYR A 62 -16.50 -3.37 9.63
C TYR A 62 -17.46 -4.19 10.49
N ALA A 63 -17.17 -4.26 11.79
CA ALA A 63 -17.90 -5.04 12.77
C ALA A 63 -18.33 -4.11 13.92
N PRO A 64 -19.61 -3.69 13.95
CA PRO A 64 -20.12 -2.75 14.97
C PRO A 64 -19.99 -3.25 16.41
N TRP A 65 -19.79 -4.56 16.59
CA TRP A 65 -19.59 -5.20 17.89
C TRP A 65 -18.16 -5.07 18.44
N ILE A 66 -17.21 -4.57 17.64
CA ILE A 66 -15.85 -4.29 18.11
C ILE A 66 -15.84 -2.90 18.74
N PRO A 67 -15.43 -2.76 20.01
CA PRO A 67 -15.39 -1.47 20.68
C PRO A 67 -14.37 -0.55 20.03
N GLN A 68 -14.73 0.73 19.89
CA GLN A 68 -13.74 1.77 19.61
C GLN A 68 -12.93 2.02 20.88
N VAL A 69 -11.61 2.02 20.73
CA VAL A 69 -10.67 2.16 21.84
C VAL A 69 -9.77 3.36 21.58
N ASN A 70 -9.58 4.21 22.59
CA ASN A 70 -8.68 5.35 22.55
C ASN A 70 -7.84 5.36 23.83
N GLY A 71 -6.52 5.36 23.69
CA GLY A 71 -5.59 5.32 24.83
C GLY A 71 -5.49 3.94 25.49
N PHE A 72 -5.90 2.87 24.80
CA PHE A 72 -5.85 1.52 25.35
C PHE A 72 -4.42 0.96 25.32
N SER A 73 -3.64 1.29 24.30
CA SER A 73 -2.22 0.93 24.26
C SER A 73 -1.39 1.86 23.38
N SER A 74 -0.21 2.26 23.87
CA SER A 74 0.83 2.91 23.05
C SER A 74 1.63 1.91 22.20
N LEU A 75 1.34 0.61 22.31
CA LEU A 75 2.05 -0.44 21.59
C LEU A 75 1.79 -0.31 20.09
N THR A 76 2.89 -0.21 19.35
CA THR A 76 2.86 -0.13 17.88
C THR A 76 3.49 -1.37 17.29
N PHE A 77 2.86 -1.91 16.25
CA PHE A 77 3.37 -3.04 15.49
C PHE A 77 3.72 -2.60 14.09
N ARG A 78 4.84 -3.11 13.57
CA ARG A 78 5.17 -2.97 12.15
C ARG A 78 4.32 -3.94 11.36
N VAL A 79 3.41 -3.42 10.56
CA VAL A 79 2.53 -4.19 9.66
C VAL A 79 2.90 -3.90 8.22
N ASN A 80 2.93 -4.92 7.36
CA ASN A 80 3.10 -4.74 5.92
C ASN A 80 1.87 -5.28 5.18
N PRO A 81 0.86 -4.43 4.91
CA PRO A 81 -0.32 -4.85 4.16
C PRO A 81 -0.07 -5.02 2.66
N MET A 82 1.16 -4.78 2.18
CA MET A 82 1.52 -4.71 0.77
C MET A 82 0.69 -3.68 -0.01
N ASP A 83 0.21 -2.65 0.68
CA ASP A 83 -0.61 -1.58 0.15
C ASP A 83 0.18 -0.36 -0.30
N ILE A 84 1.41 -0.21 0.22
CA ILE A 84 2.34 0.84 -0.15
C ILE A 84 3.53 0.20 -0.85
N ILE A 85 3.78 0.63 -2.08
CA ILE A 85 4.90 0.17 -2.89
C ILE A 85 5.89 1.31 -3.14
N LEU A 86 7.17 0.97 -3.14
CA LEU A 86 8.25 1.84 -3.59
C LEU A 86 8.82 1.22 -4.87
N VAL A 87 8.85 2.01 -5.94
CA VAL A 87 9.30 1.57 -7.26
C VAL A 87 10.55 2.36 -7.63
N PHE A 88 11.64 1.65 -7.89
CA PHE A 88 12.89 2.21 -8.39
C PHE A 88 12.93 2.01 -9.91
N ALA A 89 13.17 3.10 -10.63
CA ALA A 89 13.26 3.08 -12.08
C ALA A 89 14.34 4.04 -12.56
N ALA A 90 15.03 3.65 -13.61
CA ALA A 90 16.10 4.42 -14.22
C ALA A 90 15.89 4.50 -15.73
N LYS A 91 16.53 5.49 -16.36
CA LYS A 91 16.64 5.49 -17.82
C LYS A 91 17.48 4.28 -18.25
N PRO A 92 17.10 3.59 -19.34
CA PRO A 92 17.98 2.61 -19.94
C PRO A 92 19.32 3.27 -20.23
N SER A 93 20.40 2.75 -19.66
CA SER A 93 21.74 3.12 -20.10
C SER A 93 21.87 2.63 -21.53
N HIS A 94 21.86 3.56 -22.51
CA HIS A 94 22.39 3.26 -23.83
C HIS A 94 23.88 2.94 -23.63
N GLY A 95 24.17 1.65 -23.46
CA GLY A 95 25.50 1.13 -23.76
C GLY A 95 25.73 1.34 -25.25
N GLY A 96 26.31 2.47 -25.60
CA GLY A 96 26.93 2.65 -26.90
C GLY A 96 28.00 1.59 -27.06
N ASN A 97 27.88 0.81 -28.12
CA ASN A 97 28.95 0.15 -28.86
C ASN A 97 28.28 -0.39 -30.13
N GLU A 98 28.10 0.52 -31.09
CA GLU A 98 28.26 0.20 -32.50
C GLU A 98 29.75 0.04 -32.81
#